data_AF-A0A4Q2Y304-F1
#
_entry.id   AF-A0A4Q2Y304-F1
#
_cell.length_a   1.000
_cell.length_b   1.000
_cell.length_c   1.000
_cell.angle_alpha   90.00
_cell.angle_beta   90.00
_cell.angle_gamma   90.00
#
_symmetry.space_group_name_H-M   'P 1'
#
loop_
_entity.id
_entity.type
_entity.pdbx_description
1 polymer ?
#
loop_
_entity_poly.entity_id
_entity_poly.type
_entity_poly.pdbx_seq_one_letter_code
_entity_poly.pdbx_strand_id
1 'polypeptide(L)'
;MDNRENMYAIRAGQKTVTESDPLAEYIPTSHDAVEIGGGEGLHYHYGTLGQLEHGVNYADAYLRTIGKQPVTHRPLKFWPYAAGSPVKLFILAGHRNMEGERAFTQELKVLAGQESLANDNDKIAFNYSIGGSFKTSSGWEPLGPAGFYGTFGPELSFGKTLQAKISGNIAIAKFTHSGSQMNDWTPEGTEAKDRNLYPAFIAFIRESIRDLQARGHPVELAGIFYHAGENDMAFGGYRSHAAQWLKSTITQSRQDLALPSLKWFVSQQPPTDEKGLNRMDVTADLAALAAADSSFIHIKAFDLCPQEEKLVLTTAGIVQLGELLARRYLEPK
;
A
#
# COMPACT_ATOMS: atom_id res chain seq x y z
N MET A 1 18.46 -13.03 6.89
CA MET A 1 17.69 -14.09 7.59
C MET A 1 16.29 -13.55 7.77
N ASP A 2 15.26 -14.33 7.47
CA ASP A 2 13.87 -13.95 7.74
C ASP A 2 13.57 -14.23 9.22
N ASN A 3 13.30 -13.19 10.01
CA ASN A 3 13.06 -13.28 11.44
C ASN A 3 11.58 -13.05 11.82
N ARG A 4 10.65 -13.14 10.85
CA ARG A 4 9.23 -12.85 11.10
C ARG A 4 8.59 -13.75 12.15
N GLU A 5 8.95 -15.03 12.22
CA GLU A 5 8.44 -15.94 13.26
C GLU A 5 8.82 -15.47 14.66
N ASN A 6 10.10 -15.10 14.85
CA ASN A 6 10.59 -14.58 16.12
C ASN A 6 9.90 -13.24 16.47
N MET A 7 9.76 -12.35 15.48
CA MET A 7 9.07 -11.07 15.67
C MET A 7 7.58 -11.25 15.98
N TYR A 8 6.93 -12.25 15.40
CA TYR A 8 5.55 -12.62 15.71
C TYR A 8 5.43 -13.10 17.14
N ALA A 9 6.30 -14.01 17.59
CA ALA A 9 6.29 -14.52 18.96
C ALA A 9 6.49 -13.40 20.00
N ILE A 10 7.42 -12.47 19.73
CA ILE A 10 7.64 -11.28 20.58
C ILE A 10 6.38 -10.42 20.62
N ARG A 11 5.81 -10.07 19.46
CA ARG A 11 4.60 -9.25 19.38
C ARG A 11 3.40 -9.91 20.06
N ALA A 12 3.22 -11.22 19.88
CA ALA A 12 2.17 -11.97 20.54
C ALA A 12 2.33 -11.92 22.07
N GLY A 13 3.54 -12.15 22.59
CA GLY A 13 3.83 -12.02 24.01
C GLY A 13 3.56 -10.61 24.56
N GLN A 14 3.98 -9.57 23.84
CA GLN A 14 3.70 -8.17 24.20
C GLN A 14 2.20 -7.88 24.27
N LYS A 15 1.44 -8.30 23.24
CA LYS A 15 -0.02 -8.14 23.20
C LYS A 15 -0.70 -8.86 24.35
N THR A 16 -0.33 -10.12 24.63
CA THR A 16 -0.88 -10.89 25.75
C THR A 16 -0.68 -10.18 27.09
N VAL A 17 0.51 -9.60 27.33
CA VAL A 17 0.76 -8.82 28.56
C VAL A 17 -0.16 -7.60 28.62
N THR A 18 -0.25 -6.82 27.54
CA THR A 18 -1.09 -5.60 27.51
C THR A 18 -2.60 -5.89 27.54
N GLU A 19 -3.04 -7.04 27.03
CA GLU A 19 -4.44 -7.48 27.11
C GLU A 19 -4.83 -7.90 28.54
N SER A 20 -3.85 -8.29 29.36
CA SER A 20 -4.06 -8.72 30.74
C SER A 20 -4.05 -7.59 31.77
N ASP A 21 -3.53 -6.42 31.41
CA ASP A 21 -3.42 -5.25 32.29
C ASP A 21 -4.18 -4.05 31.68
N PRO A 22 -5.31 -3.61 32.25
CA PRO A 22 -6.09 -2.50 31.71
C PRO A 22 -5.37 -1.14 31.76
N LEU A 23 -4.23 -1.05 32.44
CA LEU A 23 -3.37 0.13 32.48
C LEU A 23 -2.20 0.06 31.49
N ALA A 24 -2.08 -1.03 30.73
CA ALA A 24 -1.07 -1.21 29.70
C ALA A 24 -1.71 -1.20 28.30
N GLU A 25 -1.05 -0.55 27.34
CA GLU A 25 -1.51 -0.49 25.95
C GLU A 25 -0.39 -0.93 25.01
N TYR A 26 -0.72 -1.81 24.06
CA TYR A 26 0.20 -2.16 22.98
C TYR A 26 0.23 -1.03 21.96
N ILE A 27 1.39 -0.38 21.81
CA ILE A 27 1.59 0.67 20.82
C ILE A 27 2.08 0.03 19.52
N PRO A 28 1.24 -0.07 18.46
CA PRO A 28 1.68 -0.64 17.21
C PRO A 28 2.71 0.29 16.54
N THR A 29 3.75 -0.31 15.97
CA THR A 29 4.66 0.36 15.03
C THR A 29 4.56 -0.36 13.70
N SER A 30 4.13 0.33 12.64
CA SER A 30 3.89 -0.29 11.34
C SER A 30 5.15 -0.39 10.48
N HIS A 31 6.23 0.29 10.88
CA HIS A 31 7.48 0.32 10.14
C HIS A 31 8.49 -0.66 10.73
N ASP A 32 8.68 -1.78 10.04
CA ASP A 32 9.83 -2.69 10.22
C ASP A 32 11.11 -2.04 9.64
N ALA A 33 11.26 -0.71 9.77
CA ALA A 33 12.43 0.06 9.37
C ALA A 33 13.54 -0.13 10.40
N VAL A 34 14.02 -1.38 10.47
CA VAL A 34 15.14 -1.72 11.30
C VAL A 34 16.42 -1.60 10.48
N GLU A 35 17.30 -0.72 10.94
CA GLU A 35 18.69 -0.69 10.52
C GLU A 35 19.48 -1.75 11.31
N ILE A 36 20.18 -2.63 10.59
CA ILE A 36 21.07 -3.62 11.19
C ILE A 36 22.44 -2.95 11.36
N GLY A 37 22.83 -2.65 12.60
CA GLY A 37 24.18 -2.20 12.94
C GLY A 37 25.20 -3.31 12.67
N GLY A 38 26.33 -2.94 12.05
CA GLY A 38 27.35 -3.89 11.59
C GLY A 38 28.23 -4.49 12.69
N GLY A 39 28.78 -5.68 12.39
CA GLY A 39 30.02 -6.19 12.99
C GLY A 39 29.84 -7.30 14.03
N GLU A 40 29.32 -7.00 15.22
CA GLU A 40 29.52 -7.86 16.40
C GLU A 40 28.25 -8.18 17.22
N GLY A 41 27.07 -8.17 16.60
CA GLY A 41 25.82 -8.63 17.22
C GLY A 41 24.58 -8.21 16.44
N LEU A 42 23.51 -9.01 16.50
CA LEU A 42 22.21 -8.65 15.90
C LEU A 42 21.46 -7.70 16.86
N HIS A 43 21.62 -6.39 16.65
CA HIS A 43 20.77 -5.38 17.30
C HIS A 43 19.91 -4.70 16.25
N TYR A 44 18.60 -4.71 16.50
CA TYR A 44 17.57 -4.12 15.66
C TYR A 44 17.36 -2.66 16.11
N HIS A 45 17.82 -1.68 15.32
CA HIS A 45 17.59 -0.26 15.61
C HIS A 45 16.53 0.34 14.71
N TYR A 46 15.60 1.09 15.28
CA TYR A 46 14.72 1.94 14.47
C TYR A 46 15.54 3.03 13.79
N GLY A 47 15.43 3.10 12.45
CA GLY A 47 15.88 4.27 11.70
C GLY A 47 15.07 5.52 12.06
N THR A 48 15.43 6.68 11.50
CA THR A 48 14.81 7.97 11.85
C THR A 48 13.28 7.96 11.77
N LEU A 49 12.70 7.31 10.75
CA LEU A 49 11.24 7.20 10.63
C LEU A 49 10.61 6.32 11.71
N GLY A 50 11.26 5.23 12.08
CA GLY A 50 10.79 4.39 13.19
C GLY A 50 10.86 5.13 14.53
N GLN A 51 11.87 5.97 14.75
CA GLN A 51 11.96 6.81 15.95
C GLN A 51 10.86 7.88 16.00
N LEU A 52 10.56 8.52 14.87
CA LEU A 52 9.45 9.46 14.75
C LEU A 52 8.11 8.77 15.04
N GLU A 53 7.91 7.58 14.48
CA GLU A 53 6.74 6.74 14.72
C GLU A 53 6.54 6.46 16.21
N HIS A 54 7.59 6.07 16.94
CA HIS A 54 7.49 5.91 18.39
C HIS A 54 6.99 7.19 19.07
N GLY A 55 7.62 8.33 18.78
CA GLY A 55 7.21 9.60 19.38
C GLY A 55 5.74 9.93 19.14
N VAL A 56 5.29 9.80 17.90
CA VAL A 56 3.91 10.12 17.49
C VAL A 56 2.91 9.11 18.07
N ASN A 57 3.18 7.81 17.94
CA ASN A 57 2.22 6.77 18.35
C ASN A 57 2.04 6.73 19.88
N TYR A 58 3.12 6.94 20.64
CA TYR A 58 3.04 7.04 22.10
C TYR A 58 2.28 8.30 22.53
N ALA A 59 2.52 9.44 21.85
CA ALA A 59 1.78 10.67 22.12
C ALA A 59 0.28 10.49 21.83
N ASP A 60 -0.07 9.90 20.69
CA ASP A 60 -1.46 9.64 20.30
C ASP A 60 -2.16 8.71 21.29
N ALA A 61 -1.49 7.63 21.71
CA ALA A 61 -2.02 6.72 22.72
C ALA A 61 -2.28 7.44 24.04
N TYR A 62 -1.30 8.21 24.55
CA TYR A 62 -1.50 8.99 25.77
C TYR A 62 -2.63 10.03 25.63
N LEU A 63 -2.67 10.77 24.52
CA LEU A 63 -3.72 11.77 24.25
C LEU A 63 -5.11 11.14 24.20
N ARG A 64 -5.23 9.92 23.67
CA ARG A 64 -6.47 9.14 23.71
C ARG A 64 -6.92 8.82 25.13
N THR A 65 -6.01 8.42 26.03
CA THR A 65 -6.36 8.13 27.44
C THR A 65 -6.93 9.34 28.19
N ILE A 66 -6.53 10.56 27.82
CA ILE A 66 -6.99 11.80 28.45
C ILE A 66 -8.07 12.53 27.63
N GLY A 67 -8.61 11.90 26.58
CA GLY A 67 -9.67 12.47 25.73
C GLY A 67 -9.23 13.69 24.91
N LYS A 68 -7.94 13.82 24.60
CA LYS A 68 -7.35 14.92 23.82
C LYS A 68 -6.77 14.47 22.48
N GLN A 69 -7.11 13.27 22.00
CA GLN A 69 -6.61 12.79 20.72
C GLN A 69 -7.11 13.71 19.59
N PRO A 70 -6.20 14.26 18.76
CA PRO A 70 -6.60 15.07 17.62
C PRO A 70 -7.22 14.16 16.55
N VAL A 71 -8.54 14.23 16.39
CA VAL A 71 -9.23 13.52 15.30
C VAL A 71 -9.34 14.47 14.11
N THR A 72 -8.52 14.22 13.08
CA THR A 72 -8.62 14.96 11.82
C THR A 72 -9.64 14.27 10.91
N HIS A 73 -10.90 14.68 11.01
CA HIS A 73 -11.91 14.24 10.05
C HIS A 73 -11.77 15.04 8.76
N ARG A 74 -11.66 14.33 7.62
CA ARG A 74 -11.66 14.93 6.29
C ARG A 74 -12.88 14.44 5.50
N PRO A 75 -14.11 14.74 5.96
CA PRO A 75 -15.29 14.26 5.24
C PRO A 75 -15.41 14.96 3.89
N LEU A 76 -15.92 14.25 2.89
CA LEU A 76 -16.45 14.89 1.69
C LEU A 76 -17.58 15.84 2.10
N LYS A 77 -17.36 17.16 1.94
CA LYS A 77 -18.38 18.19 2.24
C LYS A 77 -19.67 17.96 1.43
N PHE A 78 -19.50 17.55 0.18
CA PHE A 78 -20.56 17.13 -0.72
C PHE A 78 -20.13 15.85 -1.40
N TRP A 79 -21.09 14.96 -1.66
CA TRP A 79 -20.82 13.79 -2.46
C TRP A 79 -20.53 14.20 -3.92
N PRO A 80 -19.39 13.82 -4.51
CA PRO A 80 -18.94 14.40 -5.79
C PRO A 80 -19.67 13.86 -7.02
N TYR A 81 -20.52 12.83 -6.87
CA TYR A 81 -21.13 12.13 -7.99
C TYR A 81 -22.63 12.38 -8.06
N ALA A 82 -23.14 12.56 -9.28
CA ALA A 82 -24.58 12.64 -9.51
C ALA A 82 -25.28 11.33 -9.10
N ALA A 83 -26.48 11.41 -8.53
CA ALA A 83 -27.25 10.24 -8.12
C ALA A 83 -27.42 9.23 -9.29
N GLY A 84 -27.23 7.94 -9.02
CA GLY A 84 -27.38 6.87 -10.03
C GLY A 84 -26.25 6.76 -11.05
N SER A 85 -25.32 7.71 -11.10
CA SER A 85 -24.23 7.67 -12.08
C SER A 85 -23.20 6.57 -11.74
N PRO A 86 -22.61 5.88 -12.74
CA PRO A 86 -21.65 4.81 -12.49
C PRO A 86 -20.33 5.34 -11.93
N VAL A 87 -19.66 4.52 -11.12
CA VAL A 87 -18.36 4.83 -10.51
C VAL A 87 -17.35 3.76 -10.91
N LYS A 88 -16.18 4.21 -11.41
CA LYS A 88 -15.01 3.35 -11.59
C LYS A 88 -14.20 3.33 -10.30
N LEU A 89 -14.12 2.16 -9.67
CA LEU A 89 -13.35 1.93 -8.46
C LEU A 89 -11.97 1.38 -8.81
N PHE A 90 -10.92 2.04 -8.33
CA PHE A 90 -9.53 1.62 -8.48
C PHE A 90 -8.97 1.21 -7.12
N ILE A 91 -8.36 0.03 -7.03
CA ILE A 91 -7.74 -0.45 -5.79
C ILE A 91 -6.23 -0.26 -5.88
N LEU A 92 -5.63 0.43 -4.92
CA LEU A 92 -4.18 0.54 -4.77
C LEU A 92 -3.75 -0.34 -3.59
N ALA A 93 -2.84 -1.28 -3.82
CA ALA A 93 -2.41 -2.24 -2.81
C ALA A 93 -0.91 -2.54 -2.85
N GLY A 94 -0.34 -2.94 -1.72
CA GLY A 94 1.07 -3.32 -1.62
C GLY A 94 1.76 -2.83 -0.37
N HIS A 95 3.09 -2.73 -0.46
CA HIS A 95 3.99 -2.55 0.68
C HIS A 95 4.41 -1.08 0.88
N ARG A 96 5.69 -0.83 1.21
CA ARG A 96 6.26 0.47 1.60
C ARG A 96 6.11 1.52 0.50
N ASN A 97 6.45 1.17 -0.74
CA ASN A 97 6.36 2.09 -1.87
C ASN A 97 4.92 2.40 -2.29
N MET A 98 3.98 1.45 -2.19
CA MET A 98 2.56 1.76 -2.43
C MET A 98 1.97 2.58 -1.27
N GLU A 99 2.41 2.35 -0.04
CA GLU A 99 2.01 3.17 1.10
C GLU A 99 2.56 4.59 0.98
N GLY A 100 3.79 4.72 0.48
CA GLY A 100 4.49 6.00 0.31
C GLY A 100 5.33 6.40 1.51
N GLU A 101 5.93 5.43 2.20
CA GLU A 101 6.63 5.62 3.48
C GLU A 101 7.69 6.74 3.46
N ARG A 102 8.40 6.94 2.34
CA ARG A 102 9.44 7.98 2.18
C ARG A 102 9.08 9.08 1.19
N ALA A 103 7.79 9.26 0.90
CA ALA A 103 7.31 10.37 0.09
C ALA A 103 6.62 11.41 0.99
N PHE A 104 7.24 12.57 1.15
CA PHE A 104 6.84 13.59 2.12
C PHE A 104 6.08 14.73 1.47
N THR A 105 4.93 15.08 2.04
CA THR A 105 4.09 16.20 1.58
C THR A 105 4.82 17.54 1.52
N GLN A 106 5.85 17.74 2.34
CA GLN A 106 6.67 18.95 2.34
C GLN A 106 7.47 19.09 1.04
N GLU A 107 7.92 17.97 0.46
CA GLU A 107 8.71 17.94 -0.77
C GLU A 107 7.85 18.22 -2.01
N LEU A 108 6.54 17.99 -1.95
CA LEU A 108 5.61 18.36 -3.03
C LEU A 108 5.62 19.86 -3.32
N LYS A 109 5.92 20.71 -2.32
CA LYS A 109 5.94 22.17 -2.49
C LYS A 109 7.10 22.67 -3.35
N VAL A 110 8.17 21.89 -3.45
CA VAL A 110 9.37 22.22 -4.23
C VAL A 110 9.52 21.35 -5.46
N LEU A 111 8.64 20.34 -5.63
CA LEU A 111 8.57 19.52 -6.82
C LEU A 111 7.71 20.22 -7.89
N ALA A 112 8.36 20.80 -8.89
CA ALA A 112 7.73 21.64 -9.90
C ALA A 112 6.52 20.97 -10.58
N GLY A 113 5.37 21.66 -10.54
CA GLY A 113 4.12 21.21 -11.17
C GLY A 113 3.33 20.18 -10.36
N GLN A 114 3.80 19.82 -9.16
CA GLN A 114 3.19 18.82 -8.29
C GLN A 114 2.71 19.41 -6.95
N GLU A 115 2.81 20.72 -6.77
CA GLU A 115 2.44 21.45 -5.56
C GLU A 115 0.97 21.22 -5.19
N SER A 116 0.11 21.10 -6.21
CA SER A 116 -1.33 20.86 -6.03
C SER A 116 -1.64 19.50 -5.38
N LEU A 117 -0.74 18.51 -5.48
CA LEU A 117 -0.94 17.19 -4.89
C LEU A 117 -0.99 17.23 -3.36
N ALA A 118 -0.42 18.27 -2.73
CA ALA A 118 -0.47 18.41 -1.28
C ALA A 118 -1.87 18.81 -0.76
N ASN A 119 -2.81 19.13 -1.65
CA ASN A 119 -4.16 19.57 -1.30
C ASN A 119 -5.20 18.49 -1.59
N ASP A 120 -6.31 18.54 -0.85
CA ASP A 120 -7.46 17.67 -1.07
C ASP A 120 -8.10 17.94 -2.44
N ASN A 121 -8.44 16.85 -3.13
CA ASN A 121 -9.24 16.82 -4.34
C ASN A 121 -10.63 16.24 -4.01
N ASP A 122 -11.59 17.14 -3.83
CA ASP A 122 -12.97 16.83 -3.45
C ASP A 122 -13.78 16.12 -4.53
N LYS A 123 -13.24 16.03 -5.76
CA LYS A 123 -13.90 15.35 -6.90
C LYS A 123 -13.65 13.85 -6.94
N ILE A 124 -12.75 13.33 -6.10
CA ILE A 124 -12.42 11.90 -6.04
C ILE A 124 -12.69 11.41 -4.63
N ALA A 125 -13.66 10.49 -4.50
CA ALA A 125 -13.89 9.78 -3.25
C ALA A 125 -12.75 8.79 -2.99
N PHE A 126 -12.16 8.89 -1.81
CA PHE A 126 -11.01 8.12 -1.38
C PHE A 126 -11.31 7.38 -0.07
N ASN A 127 -11.09 6.07 -0.06
CA ASN A 127 -11.22 5.21 1.12
C ASN A 127 -9.88 4.50 1.35
N TYR A 128 -9.42 4.31 2.58
CA TYR A 128 -8.15 3.66 2.81
C TYR A 128 -8.06 2.89 4.13
N SER A 129 -7.24 1.83 4.11
CA SER A 129 -6.69 1.14 5.27
C SER A 129 -5.19 0.97 5.04
N ILE A 130 -4.36 1.65 5.83
CA ILE A 130 -2.91 1.69 5.64
C ILE A 130 -2.19 1.27 6.93
N GLY A 131 -0.93 0.85 6.79
CA GLY A 131 -0.11 0.37 7.90
C GLY A 131 -0.66 -0.89 8.57
N GLY A 132 -1.37 -1.75 7.82
CA GLY A 132 -2.04 -2.92 8.41
C GLY A 132 -3.23 -2.56 9.30
N SER A 133 -4.06 -1.64 8.82
CA SER A 133 -5.20 -1.06 9.57
C SER A 133 -4.80 -0.19 10.75
N PHE A 134 -3.54 0.26 10.85
CA PHE A 134 -3.12 1.22 11.86
C PHE A 134 -3.82 2.57 11.67
N LYS A 135 -4.06 3.00 10.43
CA LYS A 135 -4.91 4.16 10.10
C LYS A 135 -5.86 3.82 8.99
N THR A 136 -7.13 4.10 9.23
CA THR A 136 -8.24 3.92 8.30
C THR A 136 -8.95 5.24 8.08
N SER A 137 -9.53 5.45 6.91
CA SER A 137 -10.38 6.62 6.67
C SER A 137 -11.71 6.48 7.40
N SER A 138 -12.33 7.61 7.73
CA SER A 138 -13.69 7.65 8.26
C SER A 138 -14.71 7.59 7.10
N GLY A 139 -14.77 6.43 6.42
CA GLY A 139 -15.55 6.25 5.20
C GLY A 139 -14.86 6.87 3.97
N TRP A 140 -15.64 7.53 3.12
CA TRP A 140 -15.14 8.19 1.91
C TRP A 140 -14.74 9.64 2.18
N GLU A 141 -13.47 9.93 2.02
CA GLU A 141 -12.81 11.24 2.19
C GLU A 141 -12.45 11.83 0.81
N PRO A 142 -12.11 13.13 0.67
CA PRO A 142 -11.52 13.63 -0.56
C PRO A 142 -10.12 13.03 -0.75
N LEU A 143 -9.74 12.74 -2.00
CA LEU A 143 -8.39 12.28 -2.29
C LEU A 143 -7.36 13.33 -1.86
N GLY A 144 -6.47 12.96 -0.95
CA GLY A 144 -5.37 13.81 -0.51
C GLY A 144 -4.43 13.01 0.41
N PRO A 145 -3.34 13.61 0.91
CA PRO A 145 -2.33 12.90 1.68
C PRO A 145 -2.94 12.12 2.87
N ALA A 146 -2.65 10.83 2.97
CA ALA A 146 -3.24 9.96 4.01
C ALA A 146 -2.21 9.31 4.94
N GLY A 147 -0.91 9.43 4.67
CA GLY A 147 0.15 8.83 5.48
C GLY A 147 0.18 9.33 6.94
N PHE A 148 0.89 8.57 7.78
CA PHE A 148 0.94 8.81 9.24
C PHE A 148 1.72 10.07 9.61
N TYR A 149 2.82 10.32 8.90
CA TYR A 149 3.83 11.32 9.31
C TYR A 149 4.02 12.39 8.23
N GLY A 150 2.91 12.86 7.67
CA GLY A 150 2.92 13.79 6.54
C GLY A 150 3.44 13.15 5.26
N THR A 151 3.25 11.83 5.11
CA THR A 151 3.62 11.06 3.92
C THR A 151 2.42 10.78 3.01
N PHE A 152 2.69 10.32 1.80
CA PHE A 152 1.67 9.99 0.80
C PHE A 152 2.18 8.96 -0.20
N GLY A 153 1.29 8.15 -0.77
CA GLY A 153 1.66 7.19 -1.81
C GLY A 153 1.30 7.65 -3.23
N PRO A 154 1.39 6.75 -4.23
CA PRO A 154 1.13 7.08 -5.62
C PRO A 154 -0.35 7.43 -5.89
N GLU A 155 -1.26 7.28 -4.92
CA GLU A 155 -2.68 7.61 -5.06
C GLU A 155 -2.93 9.03 -5.58
N LEU A 156 -2.09 10.00 -5.18
CA LEU A 156 -2.31 11.41 -5.48
C LEU A 156 -2.06 11.70 -6.96
N SER A 157 -0.89 11.31 -7.46
CA SER A 157 -0.53 11.51 -8.86
C SER A 157 -1.30 10.55 -9.79
N PHE A 158 -1.63 9.35 -9.32
CA PHE A 158 -2.53 8.41 -10.01
C PHE A 158 -3.91 9.04 -10.24
N GLY A 159 -4.55 9.54 -9.18
CA GLY A 159 -5.86 10.19 -9.25
C GLY A 159 -5.85 11.45 -10.13
N LYS A 160 -4.86 12.32 -9.97
CA LYS A 160 -4.67 13.52 -10.81
C LYS A 160 -4.55 13.15 -12.30
N THR A 161 -3.74 12.14 -12.61
CA THR A 161 -3.49 11.71 -13.99
C THR A 161 -4.74 11.09 -14.65
N LEU A 162 -5.46 10.24 -13.92
CA LEU A 162 -6.71 9.66 -14.42
C LEU A 162 -7.78 10.73 -14.63
N GLN A 163 -7.99 11.61 -13.65
CA GLN A 163 -9.00 12.67 -13.72
C GLN A 163 -8.79 13.60 -14.94
N ALA A 164 -7.55 13.82 -15.36
CA ALA A 164 -7.24 14.63 -16.54
C ALA A 164 -7.56 13.94 -17.87
N LYS A 165 -7.84 12.63 -17.88
CA LYS A 165 -7.91 11.81 -19.11
C LYS A 165 -9.19 10.99 -19.23
N ILE A 166 -9.84 10.61 -18.13
CA ILE A 166 -11.09 9.85 -18.18
C ILE A 166 -12.29 10.73 -17.88
N SER A 167 -13.34 10.55 -18.67
CA SER A 167 -14.67 11.07 -18.36
C SER A 167 -15.38 10.13 -17.40
N GLY A 168 -16.02 10.68 -16.36
CA GLY A 168 -16.84 9.93 -15.40
C GLY A 168 -16.29 9.94 -13.98
N ASN A 169 -16.99 9.26 -13.08
CA ASN A 169 -16.67 9.25 -11.66
C ASN A 169 -15.56 8.24 -11.34
N ILE A 170 -14.58 8.68 -10.56
CA ILE A 170 -13.43 7.88 -10.12
C ILE A 170 -13.47 7.80 -8.61
N ALA A 171 -13.51 6.59 -8.05
CA ALA A 171 -13.23 6.34 -6.65
C ALA A 171 -11.91 5.57 -6.52
N ILE A 172 -11.14 5.88 -5.49
CA ILE A 172 -9.90 5.17 -5.17
C ILE A 172 -10.06 4.53 -3.79
N ALA A 173 -9.70 3.26 -3.67
CA ALA A 173 -9.58 2.60 -2.39
C ALA A 173 -8.15 2.07 -2.21
N LYS A 174 -7.48 2.42 -1.11
CA LYS A 174 -6.09 2.04 -0.86
C LYS A 174 -5.99 1.08 0.32
N PHE A 175 -5.36 -0.07 0.13
CA PHE A 175 -5.11 -1.05 1.17
C PHE A 175 -3.62 -1.39 1.21
N THR A 176 -2.88 -0.92 2.22
CA THR A 176 -1.43 -1.12 2.29
C THR A 176 -0.94 -1.58 3.65
N HIS A 177 0.22 -2.22 3.63
CA HIS A 177 0.97 -2.49 4.84
C HIS A 177 2.47 -2.40 4.54
N SER A 178 3.15 -1.37 5.04
CA SER A 178 4.60 -1.16 4.80
C SER A 178 5.49 -2.35 5.20
N GLY A 179 5.27 -2.97 6.36
CA GLY A 179 6.04 -4.14 6.79
C GLY A 179 5.74 -5.48 6.10
N SER A 180 4.70 -5.58 5.27
CA SER A 180 4.32 -6.86 4.67
C SER A 180 5.14 -7.20 3.43
N GLN A 181 5.07 -8.46 3.05
CA GLN A 181 5.75 -9.05 1.92
C GLN A 181 4.76 -9.84 1.07
N MET A 182 5.10 -10.22 -0.16
CA MET A 182 4.12 -10.78 -1.09
C MET A 182 3.44 -12.08 -0.60
N ASN A 183 4.09 -12.87 0.25
CA ASN A 183 3.49 -14.04 0.89
C ASN A 183 2.43 -13.73 1.96
N ASP A 184 2.48 -12.55 2.58
CA ASP A 184 1.47 -12.10 3.55
C ASP A 184 0.12 -11.81 2.86
N TRP A 185 0.12 -11.67 1.53
CA TRP A 185 -1.05 -11.45 0.69
C TRP A 185 -1.59 -12.74 0.05
N THR A 186 -1.01 -13.90 0.32
CA THR A 186 -1.57 -15.16 -0.19
C THR A 186 -2.75 -15.59 0.68
N PRO A 187 -3.71 -16.36 0.14
CA PRO A 187 -4.84 -16.86 0.92
C PRO A 187 -4.41 -17.64 2.18
N GLU A 188 -3.35 -18.42 2.06
CA GLU A 188 -2.80 -19.24 3.14
C GLU A 188 -2.12 -18.40 4.24
N GLY A 189 -1.60 -17.22 3.85
CA GLY A 189 -0.74 -16.39 4.69
C GLY A 189 0.55 -17.11 5.11
N THR A 190 1.09 -16.70 6.26
CA THR A 190 2.33 -17.25 6.84
C THR A 190 2.10 -17.78 8.24
N GLU A 191 3.15 -18.24 8.93
CA GLU A 191 3.07 -18.62 10.36
C GLU A 191 2.76 -17.40 11.26
N ALA A 192 3.15 -16.20 10.84
CA ALA A 192 2.75 -14.96 11.50
C ALA A 192 1.29 -14.64 11.14
N LYS A 193 0.33 -15.28 11.82
CA LYS A 193 -1.11 -15.19 11.49
C LYS A 193 -1.66 -13.77 11.54
N ASP A 194 -1.10 -12.91 12.39
CA ASP A 194 -1.46 -11.49 12.47
C ASP A 194 -0.99 -10.65 11.27
N ARG A 195 -0.18 -11.23 10.38
CA ARG A 195 0.25 -10.64 9.11
C ARG A 195 -0.51 -11.20 7.90
N ASN A 196 -1.45 -12.12 8.04
CA ASN A 196 -2.23 -12.55 6.88
C ASN A 196 -3.19 -11.44 6.45
N LEU A 197 -2.85 -10.76 5.36
CA LEU A 197 -3.58 -9.60 4.84
C LEU A 197 -4.70 -9.99 3.88
N TYR A 198 -4.64 -11.17 3.28
CA TYR A 198 -5.53 -11.54 2.19
C TYR A 198 -7.02 -11.45 2.56
N PRO A 199 -7.50 -12.04 3.68
CA PRO A 199 -8.91 -11.94 4.06
C PRO A 199 -9.37 -10.49 4.26
N ALA A 200 -8.55 -9.68 4.93
CA ALA A 200 -8.85 -8.28 5.19
C ALA A 200 -8.86 -7.44 3.90
N PHE A 201 -7.94 -7.73 2.97
CA PHE A 201 -7.88 -7.09 1.67
C PHE A 201 -9.14 -7.36 0.84
N ILE A 202 -9.57 -8.62 0.73
CA ILE A 202 -10.79 -8.98 0.00
C ILE A 202 -12.04 -8.39 0.66
N ALA A 203 -12.10 -8.41 2.00
CA ALA A 203 -13.17 -7.75 2.73
C ALA A 203 -13.21 -6.26 2.36
N PHE A 204 -12.11 -5.53 2.52
CA PHE A 204 -12.02 -4.10 2.21
C PHE A 204 -12.50 -3.74 0.80
N ILE A 205 -12.17 -4.55 -0.21
CA ILE A 205 -12.67 -4.35 -1.58
C ILE A 205 -14.20 -4.52 -1.65
N ARG A 206 -14.73 -5.62 -1.09
CA ARG A 206 -16.18 -5.89 -1.08
C ARG A 206 -16.94 -4.79 -0.35
N GLU A 207 -16.41 -4.31 0.76
CA GLU A 207 -17.00 -3.22 1.54
C GLU A 207 -16.99 -1.89 0.78
N SER A 208 -15.88 -1.56 0.14
CA SER A 208 -15.79 -0.36 -0.71
C SER A 208 -16.81 -0.40 -1.86
N ILE A 209 -16.99 -1.56 -2.50
CA ILE A 209 -18.03 -1.74 -3.54
C ILE A 209 -19.42 -1.57 -2.94
N ARG A 210 -19.71 -2.27 -1.84
CA ARG A 210 -21.01 -2.25 -1.16
C ARG A 210 -21.41 -0.83 -0.71
N ASP A 211 -20.47 -0.06 -0.18
CA ASP A 211 -20.72 1.29 0.31
C ASP A 211 -21.03 2.26 -0.83
N LEU A 212 -20.35 2.14 -1.98
CA LEU A 212 -20.68 2.91 -3.18
C LEU A 212 -22.06 2.52 -3.75
N GLN A 213 -22.38 1.21 -3.75
CA GLN A 213 -23.69 0.72 -4.18
C GLN A 213 -24.82 1.19 -3.26
N ALA A 214 -24.61 1.19 -1.94
CA ALA A 214 -25.56 1.70 -0.95
C ALA A 214 -25.81 3.20 -1.11
N ARG A 215 -24.86 3.95 -1.66
CA ARG A 215 -25.01 5.35 -2.07
C ARG A 215 -25.71 5.54 -3.41
N GLY A 216 -26.14 4.46 -4.05
CA GLY A 216 -26.91 4.46 -5.29
C GLY A 216 -26.07 4.43 -6.57
N HIS A 217 -24.80 4.03 -6.50
CA HIS A 217 -23.93 3.97 -7.68
C HIS A 217 -23.75 2.54 -8.20
N PRO A 218 -23.97 2.29 -9.50
CA PRO A 218 -23.37 1.15 -10.18
C PRO A 218 -21.84 1.23 -10.08
N VAL A 219 -21.18 0.14 -9.67
CA VAL A 219 -19.72 0.13 -9.47
C VAL A 219 -19.05 -0.79 -10.48
N GLU A 220 -18.08 -0.25 -11.21
CA GLU A 220 -17.12 -1.01 -12.02
C GLU A 220 -15.80 -1.09 -11.24
N LEU A 221 -15.38 -2.30 -10.84
CA LEU A 221 -14.03 -2.51 -10.32
C LEU A 221 -13.03 -2.48 -11.49
N ALA A 222 -12.40 -1.33 -11.71
CA ALA A 222 -11.58 -1.05 -12.89
C ALA A 222 -10.25 -1.84 -12.91
N GLY A 223 -9.75 -2.21 -11.72
CA GLY A 223 -8.57 -3.04 -11.54
C GLY A 223 -7.95 -2.92 -10.16
N ILE A 224 -7.07 -3.86 -9.84
CA ILE A 224 -6.19 -3.82 -8.67
C ILE A 224 -4.79 -3.44 -9.15
N PHE A 225 -4.21 -2.42 -8.51
CA PHE A 225 -2.89 -1.88 -8.80
C PHE A 225 -1.98 -2.25 -7.65
N TYR A 226 -0.99 -3.09 -7.93
CA TYR A 226 -0.05 -3.60 -6.93
C TYR A 226 1.37 -3.17 -7.28
N HIS A 227 2.18 -2.83 -6.28
CA HIS A 227 3.60 -2.56 -6.48
C HIS A 227 4.46 -3.64 -5.83
N ALA A 228 5.22 -4.35 -6.66
CA ALA A 228 6.22 -5.33 -6.27
C ALA A 228 7.62 -4.67 -6.22
N GLY A 229 8.27 -4.75 -5.06
CA GLY A 229 9.56 -4.11 -4.81
C GLY A 229 10.27 -4.72 -3.61
N GLU A 230 11.11 -3.91 -2.95
CA GLU A 230 11.68 -4.19 -1.63
C GLU A 230 12.24 -5.61 -1.44
N ASN A 231 11.77 -6.40 -0.47
CA ASN A 231 12.36 -7.73 -0.21
C ASN A 231 11.99 -8.76 -1.28
N ASP A 232 10.89 -8.58 -2.01
CA ASP A 232 10.55 -9.44 -3.14
C ASP A 232 11.59 -9.30 -4.28
N MET A 233 12.36 -8.21 -4.28
CA MET A 233 13.48 -7.99 -5.21
C MET A 233 14.86 -8.25 -4.58
N ALA A 234 14.98 -8.06 -3.26
CA ALA A 234 16.25 -7.99 -2.55
C ALA A 234 16.59 -9.19 -1.66
N PHE A 235 15.63 -10.08 -1.40
CA PHE A 235 15.87 -11.24 -0.54
C PHE A 235 15.58 -12.55 -1.29
N GLY A 236 16.60 -13.40 -1.41
CA GLY A 236 16.58 -14.52 -2.36
C GLY A 236 15.40 -15.48 -2.19
N GLY A 237 15.03 -15.81 -0.95
CA GLY A 237 13.88 -16.68 -0.69
C GLY A 237 12.53 -16.08 -1.12
N TYR A 238 12.43 -14.76 -1.16
CA TYR A 238 11.19 -14.06 -1.56
C TYR A 238 11.20 -13.85 -3.06
N ARG A 239 12.34 -13.40 -3.60
CA ARG A 239 12.57 -13.25 -5.03
C ARG A 239 12.27 -14.52 -5.83
N SER A 240 12.65 -15.70 -5.32
CA SER A 240 12.38 -16.97 -6.00
C SER A 240 10.91 -17.42 -5.96
N HIS A 241 10.10 -16.91 -5.04
CA HIS A 241 8.70 -17.31 -4.87
C HIS A 241 7.69 -16.21 -5.23
N ALA A 242 8.14 -14.99 -5.49
CA ALA A 242 7.29 -13.82 -5.75
C ALA A 242 6.23 -14.11 -6.83
N ALA A 243 6.63 -14.64 -7.99
CA ALA A 243 5.68 -14.97 -9.06
C ALA A 243 4.64 -16.03 -8.63
N GLN A 244 5.05 -17.04 -7.85
CA GLN A 244 4.13 -18.06 -7.34
C GLN A 244 3.10 -17.45 -6.37
N TRP A 245 3.55 -16.65 -5.41
CA TRP A 245 2.68 -16.01 -4.42
C TRP A 245 1.71 -15.04 -5.09
N LEU A 246 2.20 -14.19 -6.00
CA LEU A 246 1.37 -13.28 -6.77
C LEU A 246 0.30 -14.01 -7.56
N LYS A 247 0.66 -15.12 -8.23
CA LYS A 247 -0.29 -15.95 -8.97
C LYS A 247 -1.37 -16.52 -8.05
N SER A 248 -1.01 -16.99 -6.86
CA SER A 248 -1.98 -17.48 -5.86
C SER A 248 -2.97 -16.39 -5.47
N THR A 249 -2.47 -15.22 -5.07
CA THR A 249 -3.29 -14.06 -4.69
C THR A 249 -4.22 -13.60 -5.81
N ILE A 250 -3.72 -13.50 -7.04
CA ILE A 250 -4.54 -13.10 -8.20
C ILE A 250 -5.64 -14.12 -8.47
N THR A 251 -5.29 -15.41 -8.47
CA THR A 251 -6.24 -16.48 -8.78
C THR A 251 -7.36 -16.52 -7.75
N GLN A 252 -7.02 -16.50 -6.45
CA GLN A 252 -8.03 -16.55 -5.40
C GLN A 252 -8.84 -15.25 -5.34
N SER A 253 -8.23 -14.08 -5.52
CA SER A 253 -8.97 -12.80 -5.46
C SER A 253 -10.04 -12.71 -6.54
N ARG A 254 -9.78 -13.23 -7.74
CA ARG A 254 -10.77 -13.31 -8.83
C ARG A 254 -11.93 -14.23 -8.50
N GLN A 255 -11.66 -15.36 -7.84
CA GLN A 255 -12.69 -16.29 -7.39
C GLN A 255 -13.56 -15.64 -6.29
N ASP A 256 -12.92 -15.08 -5.27
CA ASP A 256 -13.62 -14.50 -4.12
C ASP A 256 -14.41 -13.24 -4.52
N LEU A 257 -13.91 -12.44 -5.45
CA LEU A 257 -14.64 -11.27 -5.97
C LEU A 257 -15.63 -11.64 -7.08
N ALA A 258 -15.70 -12.91 -7.50
CA ALA A 258 -16.50 -13.39 -8.63
C ALA A 258 -16.26 -12.62 -9.94
N LEU A 259 -15.00 -12.23 -10.18
CA LEU A 259 -14.56 -11.46 -11.34
C LEU A 259 -13.39 -12.19 -12.03
N PRO A 260 -13.65 -13.22 -12.86
CA PRO A 260 -12.61 -14.08 -13.45
C PRO A 260 -11.62 -13.34 -14.36
N SER A 261 -12.01 -12.17 -14.89
CA SER A 261 -11.18 -11.30 -15.73
C SER A 261 -10.77 -10.00 -15.03
N LEU A 262 -10.84 -9.94 -13.69
CA LEU A 262 -10.38 -8.78 -12.94
C LEU A 262 -8.91 -8.51 -13.26
N LYS A 263 -8.66 -7.28 -13.73
CA LYS A 263 -7.32 -6.85 -14.09
C LYS A 263 -6.47 -6.62 -12.85
N TRP A 264 -5.26 -7.15 -12.89
CA TRP A 264 -4.19 -6.83 -11.95
C TRP A 264 -3.08 -6.09 -12.71
N PHE A 265 -2.88 -4.83 -12.35
CA PHE A 265 -1.77 -4.00 -12.83
C PHE A 265 -0.65 -4.08 -11.81
N VAL A 266 0.37 -4.88 -12.09
CA VAL A 266 1.48 -5.09 -11.16
C VAL A 266 2.72 -4.38 -11.65
N SER A 267 3.04 -3.28 -10.97
CA SER A 267 4.31 -2.58 -11.18
C SER A 267 5.46 -3.26 -10.44
N GLN A 268 6.65 -3.20 -11.03
CA GLN A 268 7.86 -3.83 -10.51
C GLN A 268 9.01 -2.82 -10.49
N GLN A 269 9.65 -2.62 -9.33
CA GLN A 269 10.94 -1.94 -9.22
C GLN A 269 12.05 -2.79 -9.88
N PRO A 270 13.16 -2.22 -10.39
CA PRO A 270 14.31 -3.02 -10.80
C PRO A 270 14.72 -4.01 -9.71
N PRO A 271 14.95 -5.30 -10.06
CA PRO A 271 15.50 -6.24 -9.10
C PRO A 271 16.83 -5.74 -8.55
N THR A 272 17.07 -5.91 -7.24
CA THR A 272 18.34 -5.52 -6.63
C THR A 272 19.50 -6.23 -7.33
N ASP A 273 20.48 -5.45 -7.79
CA ASP A 273 21.66 -5.93 -8.49
C ASP A 273 22.71 -6.40 -7.49
N GLU A 274 22.70 -7.69 -7.19
CA GLU A 274 23.66 -8.34 -6.31
C GLU A 274 24.02 -9.70 -6.91
N LYS A 275 25.32 -10.02 -7.01
CA LYS A 275 25.83 -11.22 -7.71
C LYS A 275 25.11 -12.51 -7.30
N GLY A 276 24.78 -12.67 -6.02
CA GLY A 276 24.08 -13.85 -5.50
C GLY A 276 22.59 -13.89 -5.83
N LEU A 277 21.95 -12.74 -6.07
CA LEU A 277 20.53 -12.62 -6.38
C LEU A 277 20.24 -12.67 -7.89
N ASN A 278 21.20 -12.23 -8.71
CA ASN A 278 21.04 -12.13 -10.17
C ASN A 278 20.81 -13.47 -10.87
N ARG A 279 21.04 -14.61 -10.19
CA ARG A 279 20.66 -15.94 -10.67
C ARG A 279 19.15 -16.19 -10.69
N MET A 280 18.37 -15.34 -10.00
CA MET A 280 16.90 -15.42 -9.93
C MET A 280 16.30 -14.31 -10.80
N ASP A 281 15.71 -14.68 -11.93
CA ASP A 281 15.11 -13.71 -12.86
C ASP A 281 13.62 -13.51 -12.59
N VAL A 282 13.34 -12.86 -11.46
CA VAL A 282 11.98 -12.52 -11.04
C VAL A 282 11.25 -11.65 -12.09
N THR A 283 11.98 -10.86 -12.87
CA THR A 283 11.38 -10.06 -13.95
C THR A 283 10.90 -10.95 -15.09
N ALA A 284 11.67 -11.97 -15.49
CA ALA A 284 11.22 -12.97 -16.44
C ALA A 284 10.06 -13.81 -15.90
N ASP A 285 10.08 -14.17 -14.62
CA ASP A 285 8.99 -14.95 -13.99
C ASP A 285 7.66 -14.17 -14.00
N LEU A 286 7.68 -12.87 -13.66
CA LEU A 286 6.50 -12.01 -13.76
C LEU A 286 6.07 -11.78 -15.22
N ALA A 287 7.02 -11.65 -16.16
CA ALA A 287 6.69 -11.54 -17.57
C ALA A 287 6.03 -12.82 -18.11
N ALA A 288 6.44 -14.01 -17.64
CA ALA A 288 5.82 -15.27 -17.98
C ALA A 288 4.37 -15.37 -17.45
N LEU A 289 4.09 -14.83 -16.27
CA LEU A 289 2.70 -14.69 -15.77
C LEU A 289 1.86 -13.80 -16.70
N ALA A 290 2.40 -12.68 -17.17
CA ALA A 290 1.70 -11.78 -18.10
C ALA A 290 1.46 -12.40 -19.47
N ALA A 291 2.40 -13.20 -19.95
CA ALA A 291 2.21 -13.95 -21.20
C ALA A 291 1.10 -15.02 -21.06
N ALA A 292 0.91 -15.60 -19.87
CA ALA A 292 -0.07 -16.63 -19.60
C ALA A 292 -1.48 -16.11 -19.23
N ASP A 293 -1.59 -14.84 -18.83
CA ASP A 293 -2.83 -14.22 -18.36
C ASP A 293 -2.99 -12.79 -18.91
N SER A 294 -3.91 -12.62 -19.86
CA SER A 294 -4.20 -11.33 -20.49
C SER A 294 -4.84 -10.29 -19.54
N SER A 295 -5.31 -10.73 -18.38
CA SER A 295 -5.82 -9.86 -17.31
C SER A 295 -4.74 -9.55 -16.26
N PHE A 296 -3.51 -10.03 -16.42
CA PHE A 296 -2.36 -9.63 -15.63
C PHE A 296 -1.44 -8.73 -16.45
N ILE A 297 -1.30 -7.47 -16.02
CA ILE A 297 -0.52 -6.44 -16.70
C ILE A 297 0.74 -6.18 -15.88
N HIS A 298 1.86 -6.69 -16.36
CA HIS A 298 3.17 -6.40 -15.77
C HIS A 298 3.68 -5.03 -16.24
N ILE A 299 4.03 -4.17 -15.29
CA ILE A 299 4.53 -2.82 -15.53
C ILE A 299 5.96 -2.73 -14.98
N LYS A 300 6.95 -2.57 -15.86
CA LYS A 300 8.34 -2.36 -15.43
C LYS A 300 8.52 -0.89 -15.05
N ALA A 301 8.62 -0.61 -13.75
CA ALA A 301 8.83 0.74 -13.22
C ALA A 301 10.34 1.02 -13.07
N PHE A 302 11.10 0.78 -14.13
CA PHE A 302 12.57 0.79 -14.08
C PHE A 302 13.15 2.18 -14.35
N ASP A 303 12.37 3.05 -14.99
CA ASP A 303 12.76 4.40 -15.36
C ASP A 303 12.27 5.47 -14.36
N LEU A 304 11.91 5.05 -13.13
CA LEU A 304 11.60 5.99 -12.06
C LEU A 304 12.85 6.76 -11.63
N CYS A 305 12.65 7.94 -11.02
CA CYS A 305 13.73 8.74 -10.46
C CYS A 305 14.64 7.86 -9.59
N PRO A 306 15.98 7.97 -9.75
CA PRO A 306 16.92 7.27 -8.91
C PRO A 306 16.66 7.57 -7.43
N GLN A 307 16.85 6.54 -6.61
CA GLN A 307 16.74 6.61 -5.16
C GLN A 307 18.14 6.45 -4.57
N GLU A 308 18.49 7.30 -3.60
CA GLU A 308 19.76 7.18 -2.86
C GLU A 308 19.75 5.93 -1.97
N GLU A 309 18.59 5.63 -1.41
CA GLU A 309 18.37 4.53 -0.48
C GLU A 309 17.99 3.27 -1.26
N LYS A 310 18.51 2.10 -0.84
CA LYS A 310 18.08 0.83 -1.45
C LYS A 310 16.60 0.60 -1.11
N LEU A 311 15.84 0.08 -2.07
CA LEU A 311 14.45 -0.42 -1.95
C LEU A 311 13.30 0.59 -1.87
N VAL A 312 13.47 1.77 -1.28
CA VAL A 312 12.35 2.73 -1.11
C VAL A 312 12.48 3.93 -2.05
N LEU A 313 11.40 4.28 -2.74
CA LEU A 313 11.34 5.38 -3.70
C LEU A 313 11.34 6.75 -2.99
N THR A 314 11.92 7.75 -3.66
CA THR A 314 11.84 9.17 -3.25
C THR A 314 10.43 9.73 -3.51
N THR A 315 10.11 10.90 -2.96
CA THR A 315 8.87 11.65 -3.30
C THR A 315 8.66 11.76 -4.81
N ALA A 316 9.70 12.14 -5.56
CA ALA A 316 9.61 12.23 -7.02
C ALA A 316 9.34 10.86 -7.67
N GLY A 317 10.00 9.80 -7.18
CA GLY A 317 9.76 8.42 -7.64
C GLY A 317 8.32 7.94 -7.38
N ILE A 318 7.74 8.26 -6.22
CA ILE A 318 6.34 7.93 -5.89
C ILE A 318 5.35 8.70 -6.77
N VAL A 319 5.60 9.98 -7.03
CA VAL A 319 4.79 10.75 -7.97
C VAL A 319 4.84 10.11 -9.37
N GLN A 320 6.03 9.79 -9.87
CA GLN A 320 6.20 9.13 -11.17
C GLN A 320 5.57 7.74 -11.21
N LEU A 321 5.60 6.98 -10.11
CA LEU A 321 4.93 5.69 -10.01
C LEU A 321 3.43 5.83 -10.23
N GLY A 322 2.76 6.77 -9.56
CA GLY A 322 1.32 6.99 -9.74
C GLY A 322 0.97 7.44 -11.16
N GLU A 323 1.78 8.32 -11.77
CA GLU A 323 1.63 8.73 -13.18
C GLU A 323 1.82 7.55 -14.13
N LEU A 324 2.80 6.68 -13.88
CA LEU A 324 3.05 5.48 -14.67
C LEU A 324 1.86 4.52 -14.59
N LEU A 325 1.39 4.20 -13.37
CA LEU A 325 0.24 3.32 -13.17
C LEU A 325 -1.01 3.83 -13.90
N ALA A 326 -1.29 5.13 -13.82
CA ALA A 326 -2.41 5.74 -14.52
C ALA A 326 -2.25 5.67 -16.05
N ARG A 327 -1.07 6.00 -16.59
CA ARG A 327 -0.78 5.89 -18.03
C ARG A 327 -0.96 4.46 -18.54
N ARG A 328 -0.47 3.46 -17.79
CA ARG A 328 -0.60 2.05 -18.18
C ARG A 328 -2.06 1.57 -18.20
N TYR A 329 -2.91 2.11 -17.33
CA TYR A 329 -4.35 1.87 -17.39
C TYR A 329 -5.02 2.51 -18.61
N LEU A 330 -4.55 3.70 -19.01
CA LEU A 330 -5.11 4.50 -20.11
C LEU A 330 -4.67 4.05 -21.50
N GLU A 331 -3.66 3.19 -21.60
CA GLU A 331 -3.19 2.70 -22.89
C GLU A 331 -4.28 1.91 -23.63
N PRO A 332 -4.39 2.08 -24.97
CA PRO A 332 -5.29 1.28 -25.77
C PRO A 332 -5.00 -0.21 -25.58
N LYS A 333 -6.06 -1.01 -25.43
CA LYS A 333 -5.97 -2.46 -25.44
C LYS A 333 -5.84 -2.99 -26.86
#